data_AF-E7QUG0-F1
#
_entry.id   AF-E7QUG0-F1
#
_cell.length_a   1.000
_cell.length_b   1.000
_cell.length_c   1.000
_cell.angle_alpha   90.00
_cell.angle_beta   90.00
_cell.angle_gamma   90.00
#
_symmetry.space_group_name_H-M   'P 1'
#
loop_
_entity.id
_entity.type
_entity.pdbx_description
1 polymer ?
#
loop_
_entity_poly.entity_id
_entity_poly.type
_entity_poly.pdbx_seq_one_letter_code
_entity_poly.pdbx_strand_id
1 'polypeptide(L)'
;MEERVPIADWGEIETNLRRFAPDVDDHGPKLVARMGVARFTVARDGHVTAGMPLHEFDGRADSVVFDHDAGVIRIERAGLTYVFRRP
;
A
#
# COMPACT_ATOMS: atom_id res chain seq x y z
N MET A 1 9.24 2.61 -12.25
CA MET A 1 9.95 3.64 -11.48
C MET A 1 9.63 3.36 -10.03
N GLU A 2 10.67 3.31 -9.20
CA GLU A 2 10.53 3.13 -7.75
C GLU A 2 10.42 4.50 -7.08
N GLU A 3 9.41 4.66 -6.24
CA GLU A 3 9.13 5.90 -5.53
C GLU A 3 8.77 5.62 -4.08
N ARG A 4 9.46 6.29 -3.16
CA ARG A 4 9.20 6.20 -1.72
C ARG A 4 8.37 7.39 -1.28
N VAL A 5 7.14 7.12 -0.83
CA VAL A 5 6.19 8.16 -0.43
C VAL A 5 5.95 8.09 1.08
N PRO A 6 6.25 9.15 1.85
CA PRO A 6 5.89 9.24 3.26
C PRO A 6 4.38 9.19 3.45
N ILE A 7 3.87 8.52 4.50
CA ILE A 7 2.42 8.49 4.78
C ILE A 7 1.87 9.89 5.12
N ALA A 8 2.74 10.78 5.60
CA ALA A 8 2.41 12.19 5.79
C ALA A 8 2.02 12.89 4.48
N ASP A 9 2.50 12.41 3.33
CA ASP A 9 2.11 12.89 2.00
C ASP A 9 0.92 12.10 1.45
N TRP A 10 -0.23 12.28 2.08
CA TRP A 10 -1.42 11.48 1.80
C TRP A 10 -1.92 11.61 0.36
N GLY A 11 -1.78 12.80 -0.24
CA GLY A 11 -2.20 13.03 -1.63
C GLY A 11 -1.35 12.22 -2.61
N GLU A 12 -0.05 12.11 -2.35
CA GLU A 12 0.86 11.32 -3.16
C GLU A 12 0.66 9.81 -2.94
N ILE A 13 0.34 9.38 -1.70
CA ILE A 13 -0.08 8.00 -1.41
C ILE A 13 -1.32 7.63 -2.23
N GLU A 14 -2.35 8.48 -2.22
CA GLU A 14 -3.58 8.23 -2.98
C GLU A 14 -3.31 8.15 -4.48
N THR A 15 -2.54 9.10 -5.01
CA THR A 15 -2.18 9.17 -6.44
C THR A 15 -1.46 7.90 -6.88
N ASN A 16 -0.44 7.48 -6.12
CA ASN A 16 0.30 6.26 -6.43
C ASN A 16 -0.55 5.01 -6.26
N LEU A 17 -1.42 4.95 -5.26
CA LEU A 17 -2.27 3.79 -5.02
C LEU A 17 -3.32 3.63 -6.13
N ARG A 18 -3.92 4.73 -6.60
CA ARG A 18 -4.85 4.76 -7.76
C ARG A 18 -4.16 4.39 -9.07
N ARG A 19 -2.86 4.70 -9.21
CA ARG A 19 -2.05 4.23 -10.33
C ARG A 19 -1.73 2.74 -10.22
N PHE A 20 -1.57 2.24 -9.00
CA PHE A 20 -1.18 0.86 -8.74
C PHE A 20 -2.34 -0.13 -8.88
N ALA A 21 -3.52 0.22 -8.39
CA ALA A 21 -4.69 -0.66 -8.34
C ALA A 21 -5.85 -0.09 -9.18
N PRO A 22 -6.63 -0.96 -9.84
CA PRO A 22 -7.76 -0.52 -10.67
C PRO A 22 -8.94 0.03 -9.84
N ASP A 23 -9.06 -0.39 -8.58
CA ASP A 23 -10.14 0.01 -7.67
C ASP A 23 -9.54 0.52 -6.36
N VAL A 24 -9.82 1.78 -6.02
CA VAL A 24 -9.37 2.43 -4.78
C VAL A 24 -10.52 3.24 -4.18
N ASP A 25 -10.99 2.78 -3.03
CA ASP A 25 -11.93 3.50 -2.17
C ASP A 25 -11.19 4.41 -1.18
N ASP A 26 -11.65 5.65 -1.08
CA ASP A 26 -11.25 6.58 -0.03
C ASP A 26 -12.34 6.65 1.05
N HIS A 27 -11.96 6.39 2.29
CA HIS A 27 -12.84 6.51 3.45
C HIS A 27 -12.48 7.70 4.35
N GLY A 28 -11.56 8.58 3.93
CA GLY A 28 -11.06 9.74 4.67
C GLY A 28 -9.72 9.47 5.35
N PRO A 29 -9.68 8.74 6.49
CA PRO A 29 -8.43 8.40 7.15
C PRO A 29 -7.80 7.10 6.62
N LYS A 30 -8.42 6.46 5.61
CA LYS A 30 -8.04 5.13 5.12
C LYS A 30 -8.33 4.98 3.64
N LEU A 31 -7.34 4.50 2.89
CA LEU A 31 -7.48 4.08 1.50
C LEU A 31 -7.52 2.57 1.41
N VAL A 32 -8.36 2.06 0.51
CA VAL A 32 -8.54 0.63 0.27
C VAL A 32 -8.40 0.36 -1.21
N ALA A 33 -7.31 -0.29 -1.58
CA ALA A 33 -7.06 -0.76 -2.93
C ALA A 33 -7.44 -2.23 -3.09
N ARG A 34 -8.17 -2.56 -4.15
CA ARG A 34 -8.57 -3.93 -4.50
C ARG A 34 -8.00 -4.34 -5.85
N MET A 35 -7.46 -5.56 -5.90
CA MET A 35 -6.84 -6.18 -7.08
C MET A 35 -7.31 -7.64 -7.16
N GLY A 36 -8.52 -7.85 -7.67
CA GLY A 36 -9.16 -9.17 -7.65
C GLY A 36 -9.45 -9.64 -6.22
N VAL A 37 -8.83 -10.74 -5.80
CA VAL A 37 -8.94 -11.27 -4.42
C VAL A 37 -7.95 -10.62 -3.46
N ALA A 38 -6.98 -9.85 -3.97
CA ALA A 38 -5.98 -9.19 -3.14
C ALA A 38 -6.44 -7.80 -2.71
N ARG A 39 -6.08 -7.40 -1.49
CA ARG A 39 -6.40 -6.11 -0.89
C ARG A 39 -5.15 -5.49 -0.31
N PHE A 40 -5.00 -4.19 -0.52
CA PHE A 40 -4.04 -3.35 0.17
C PHE A 40 -4.78 -2.20 0.83
N THR A 41 -4.55 -2.00 2.13
CA THR A 41 -5.17 -0.95 2.93
C THR A 41 -4.06 -0.15 3.58
N VAL A 42 -4.16 1.17 3.52
CA VAL A 42 -3.27 2.08 4.25
C VAL A 42 -4.12 3.11 4.97
N ALA A 43 -3.77 3.42 6.22
CA ALA A 43 -4.40 4.45 7.02
C ALA A 43 -3.41 5.59 7.30
N ARG A 44 -3.95 6.79 7.54
CA ARG A 44 -3.17 8.00 7.81
C ARG A 44 -2.30 7.93 9.07
N ASP A 45 -2.64 7.05 10.00
CA ASP A 45 -1.85 6.82 11.21
C ASP A 45 -0.68 5.84 10.99
N GLY A 46 -0.48 5.40 9.75
CA GLY A 46 0.57 4.49 9.33
C GLY A 46 0.18 3.01 9.35
N HIS A 47 -1.04 2.66 9.75
CA HIS A 47 -1.49 1.27 9.73
C HIS A 47 -1.65 0.76 8.29
N VAL A 48 -1.04 -0.37 7.98
CA VAL A 48 -1.10 -1.02 6.68
C VAL A 48 -1.54 -2.45 6.84
N THR A 49 -2.53 -2.86 6.07
CA THR A 49 -2.84 -4.27 5.86
C THR A 49 -2.73 -4.64 4.39
N ALA A 50 -2.15 -5.79 4.08
CA ALA A 50 -1.88 -6.17 2.70
C ALA A 50 -1.89 -7.68 2.52
N GLY A 51 -2.72 -8.19 1.63
CA GLY A 51 -2.77 -9.63 1.41
C GLY A 51 -4.02 -10.12 0.71
N MET A 52 -4.27 -11.42 0.87
CA MET A 52 -5.40 -12.17 0.34
C MET A 52 -6.18 -12.78 1.51
N PRO A 53 -7.41 -13.29 1.29
CA PRO A 53 -8.07 -14.14 2.29
C PRO A 53 -7.09 -15.24 2.75
N LEU A 54 -6.88 -15.35 4.07
CA LEU A 54 -5.97 -16.28 4.79
C LEU A 54 -4.47 -15.91 4.87
N HIS A 55 -4.00 -14.88 4.17
CA HIS A 55 -2.64 -14.36 4.33
C HIS A 55 -2.66 -12.84 4.31
N GLU A 56 -2.62 -12.23 5.50
CA GLU A 56 -2.63 -10.78 5.67
C GLU A 56 -1.35 -10.36 6.38
N PHE A 57 -0.63 -9.41 5.77
CA PHE A 57 0.28 -8.56 6.51
C PHE A 57 -0.54 -7.53 7.27
N ASP A 58 -0.22 -7.34 8.54
CA ASP A 58 -0.73 -6.29 9.41
C ASP A 58 0.47 -5.63 10.09
N GLY A 59 0.63 -4.32 9.91
CA GLY A 59 1.73 -3.58 10.51
C GLY A 59 1.61 -2.08 10.40
N ARG A 60 2.67 -1.39 10.80
CA ARG A 60 2.83 0.06 10.66
C ARG A 60 3.98 0.40 9.74
N ALA A 61 3.82 1.48 8.98
CA ALA A 61 4.83 2.05 8.11
C ALA A 61 4.88 3.57 8.29
N ASP A 62 6.05 4.17 8.09
CA ASP A 62 6.20 5.64 7.98
C ASP A 62 6.19 6.10 6.51
N SER A 63 6.52 5.18 5.60
CA SER A 63 6.51 5.39 4.15
C SER A 63 6.15 4.11 3.40
N VAL A 64 5.66 4.27 2.18
CA VAL A 64 5.31 3.19 1.26
C VAL A 64 6.14 3.35 0.01
N VAL A 65 6.77 2.27 -0.45
CA VAL A 65 7.54 2.27 -1.71
C VAL A 65 6.68 1.67 -2.82
N PHE A 66 6.40 2.45 -3.85
CA PHE A 66 5.70 2.00 -5.05
C PHE A 66 6.71 1.72 -6.14
N ASP A 67 6.71 0.51 -6.67
CA ASP A 67 7.44 0.17 -7.89
C ASP A 67 6.42 -0.24 -8.96
N HIS A 68 6.07 0.73 -9.78
CA HIS A 68 5.03 0.55 -10.80
C HIS A 68 5.48 -0.33 -11.96
N ASP A 69 6.80 -0.43 -12.21
CA ASP A 69 7.32 -1.26 -13.31
C ASP A 69 7.37 -2.72 -12.90
N ALA A 70 7.75 -2.99 -11.64
CA ALA A 70 7.72 -4.35 -11.07
C ALA A 70 6.32 -4.77 -10.60
N GLY A 71 5.36 -3.86 -10.53
CA GLY A 71 4.01 -4.14 -10.03
C GLY A 71 4.00 -4.51 -8.54
N VAL A 72 4.86 -3.89 -7.74
CA VAL A 72 4.96 -4.17 -6.29
C VAL A 72 4.83 -2.92 -5.43
N ILE A 73 4.26 -3.11 -4.24
CA ILE A 73 4.34 -2.17 -3.12
C ILE A 73 5.25 -2.79 -2.06
N ARG A 74 6.19 -2.01 -1.52
CA ARG A 74 7.03 -2.43 -0.40
C ARG A 74 6.75 -1.60 0.83
N ILE A 75 6.69 -2.28 1.95
CA ILE A 75 6.58 -1.71 3.29
C ILE A 75 7.89 -2.00 4.00
N GLU A 76 8.55 -0.96 4.49
CA GLU A 76 9.78 -1.08 5.28
C GLU A 76 9.51 -0.70 6.74
N ARG A 77 9.86 -1.58 7.67
CA ARG A 77 9.71 -1.36 9.12
C ARG A 77 10.84 -2.03 9.88
N ALA A 78 11.64 -1.26 10.62
CA ALA A 78 12.59 -1.77 11.63
C ALA A 78 13.39 -3.03 11.20
N GLY A 79 13.89 -3.04 9.96
CA GLY A 79 14.67 -4.15 9.40
C GLY A 79 13.85 -5.26 8.71
N LEU A 80 12.52 -5.17 8.70
CA LEU A 80 11.62 -6.02 7.92
C LEU A 80 11.16 -5.30 6.67
N THR A 81 11.22 -6.00 5.54
CA THR A 81 10.66 -5.55 4.26
C THR A 81 9.54 -6.50 3.89
N TYR A 82 8.31 -6.01 3.85
CA TYR A 82 7.18 -6.74 3.28
C TYR A 82 6.95 -6.29 1.84
N VAL A 83 6.77 -7.23 0.93
CA VAL A 83 6.54 -6.96 -0.50
C VAL A 83 5.18 -7.50 -0.90
N PHE A 84 4.27 -6.59 -1.20
CA PHE A 84 2.98 -6.89 -1.80
C PHE A 84 3.12 -6.83 -3.33
N ARG A 85 2.78 -7.91 -4.02
CA ARG A 85 2.81 -7.97 -5.49
C ARG A 85 1.39 -7.96 -6.03
N ARG A 86 1.15 -7.26 -7.14
CA ARG A 86 -0.11 -7.44 -7.87
C ARG A 86 -0.22 -8.91 -8.29
N PRO A 87 -1.40 -9.54 -8.10
CA PRO A 87 -1.66 -10.86 -8.64
C PRO A 87 -1.66 -10.86 -10.17
#